data_AF-A0A2E8CPD2-F1
#
_entry.id   AF-A0A2E8CPD2-F1
#
_cell.length_a   1.000
_cell.length_b   1.000
_cell.length_c   1.000
_cell.angle_alpha   90.00
_cell.angle_beta   90.00
_cell.angle_gamma   90.00
#
_symmetry.space_group_name_H-M   'P 1'
#
loop_
_entity.id
_entity.type
_entity.pdbx_description
1 polymer ?
#
loop_
_entity_poly.entity_id
_entity_poly.type
_entity_poly.pdbx_seq_one_letter_code
_entity_poly.pdbx_strand_id
1 'polypeptide(L)'
;MIFRKFKLLLFLSFCIFSSHFVKADHHEKIKILYMGGRDHDWKGYYESIVPQFKKQGDFDLVLSNKLEDLKAEYIKQYDVVLFFGSGGNF
;
A
#
# COMPACT_ATOMS: atom_id res chain seq x y z
N MET A 1 -5.91 -45.36 21.57
CA MET A 1 -5.04 -44.48 20.76
C MET A 1 -5.79 -43.64 19.71
N ILE A 2 -6.92 -44.13 19.17
CA ILE A 2 -7.73 -43.45 18.13
C ILE A 2 -8.46 -42.19 18.64
N PHE A 3 -8.98 -42.20 19.86
CA PHE A 3 -9.71 -41.06 20.46
C PHE A 3 -8.87 -39.78 20.62
N ARG A 4 -7.56 -39.89 20.88
CA ARG A 4 -6.67 -38.72 20.98
C ARG A 4 -6.45 -38.05 19.62
N LYS A 5 -6.43 -38.82 18.52
CA LYS A 5 -6.25 -38.29 17.16
C LYS A 5 -7.48 -37.50 16.70
N PHE A 6 -8.69 -37.98 17.02
CA PHE A 6 -9.94 -37.27 16.72
C PHE A 6 -10.05 -35.93 17.46
N LYS A 7 -9.63 -35.88 18.73
CA LYS A 7 -9.65 -34.64 19.53
C LYS A 7 -8.69 -33.59 18.96
N LEU A 8 -7.51 -34.01 18.49
CA LEU A 8 -6.53 -33.13 17.85
C LEU A 8 -7.05 -32.60 16.51
N LEU A 9 -7.69 -33.44 15.69
CA LEU A 9 -8.30 -33.03 14.42
C LEU A 9 -9.43 -32.01 14.63
N LEU A 10 -10.27 -32.23 15.64
CA LEU A 10 -11.37 -31.31 15.97
C LEU A 10 -10.84 -29.94 16.43
N PHE A 11 -9.73 -29.93 17.18
CA PHE A 11 -9.09 -28.72 17.67
C PHE A 11 -8.43 -27.93 16.53
N LEU A 12 -7.72 -28.61 15.62
CA LEU A 12 -7.15 -28.01 14.41
C LEU A 12 -8.24 -27.43 13.48
N SER A 13 -9.35 -28.15 13.32
CA SER A 13 -10.51 -27.66 12.55
C SER A 13 -11.06 -26.36 13.13
N PHE A 14 -11.21 -26.27 14.45
CA PHE A 14 -11.67 -25.04 15.12
C PHE A 14 -10.72 -23.86 14.88
N CYS A 15 -9.40 -24.08 14.85
CA CYS A 15 -8.43 -23.01 14.54
C CYS A 15 -8.51 -22.51 13.09
N ILE A 16 -8.83 -23.38 12.12
CA ILE A 16 -8.92 -23.01 10.70
C ILE A 16 -10.22 -22.25 10.41
N PHE A 17 -11.34 -22.63 11.04
CA PHE A 17 -12.62 -21.93 10.89
C PHE A 17 -12.76 -20.66 11.76
N SER A 18 -11.89 -20.50 12.76
CA SER A 18 -11.86 -19.31 13.64
C SER A 18 -10.87 -18.25 13.21
N SER A 19 -10.30 -18.31 12.00
CA SER A 19 -9.66 -17.14 11.40
C SER A 19 -10.77 -16.12 11.16
N HIS A 20 -11.11 -15.37 12.22
CA HIS A 20 -11.82 -14.12 12.10
C HIS A 20 -11.08 -13.40 10.99
N PHE A 21 -11.81 -13.09 9.90
CA PHE A 21 -11.36 -12.08 8.97
C PHE A 21 -10.85 -10.95 9.84
N VAL A 22 -9.52 -10.76 9.86
CA VAL A 22 -8.94 -9.57 10.44
C VAL A 22 -9.50 -8.49 9.54
N LYS A 23 -10.62 -7.93 9.96
CA LYS A 23 -11.21 -6.78 9.33
C LYS A 23 -10.16 -5.72 9.60
N ALA A 24 -9.31 -5.46 8.60
CA ALA A 24 -8.42 -4.33 8.65
C ALA A 24 -9.29 -3.17 9.12
N ASP A 25 -8.92 -2.56 10.24
CA ASP A 25 -9.59 -1.37 10.71
C ASP A 25 -9.75 -0.46 9.50
N HIS A 26 -10.90 0.21 9.38
CA HIS A 26 -11.18 1.17 8.31
C HIS A 26 -10.26 2.41 8.51
N HIS A 27 -8.95 2.19 8.52
CA HIS A 27 -7.94 3.21 8.49
C HIS A 27 -8.12 3.96 7.18
N GLU A 28 -7.98 5.29 7.26
CA GLU A 28 -7.92 6.11 6.07
C GLU A 28 -6.83 5.56 5.14
N LYS A 29 -7.10 5.58 3.83
CA LYS A 29 -6.12 5.11 2.84
C LYS A 29 -4.80 5.84 3.03
N ILE A 30 -3.70 5.11 2.90
CA ILE A 30 -2.35 5.67 2.88
C ILE A 30 -2.24 6.55 1.64
N LYS A 31 -2.09 7.87 1.85
CA LYS A 31 -1.92 8.86 0.80
C LYS A 31 -0.46 8.95 0.40
N ILE A 32 -0.20 8.65 -0.87
CA ILE A 32 1.14 8.65 -1.45
C ILE A 32 1.25 9.78 -2.47
N LEU A 33 2.20 10.70 -2.27
CA LEU A 33 2.64 11.62 -3.31
C LEU A 33 3.72 10.93 -4.14
N TYR A 34 3.42 10.64 -5.40
CA TYR A 34 4.39 10.18 -6.38
C TYR A 34 5.01 11.40 -7.07
N MET A 35 6.29 11.65 -6.82
CA MET A 35 7.08 12.70 -7.46
C MET A 35 7.83 12.16 -8.67
N GLY A 36 7.28 12.46 -9.85
CA GLY A 36 7.85 12.17 -11.15
C GLY A 36 8.70 13.32 -11.70
N GLY A 37 9.65 13.03 -12.58
CA GLY A 37 10.31 14.08 -13.36
C GLY A 37 11.51 13.62 -14.18
N ARG A 38 11.96 14.54 -15.05
CA ARG A 38 13.20 14.46 -15.84
C ARG A 38 13.22 13.28 -16.84
N ASP A 39 14.36 12.62 -16.99
CA ASP A 39 14.70 11.80 -18.17
C ASP A 39 14.14 10.36 -18.15
N HIS A 40 13.51 9.93 -17.05
CA HIS A 40 12.87 8.62 -16.97
C HIS A 40 11.39 8.69 -17.34
N ASP A 41 10.82 7.59 -17.84
CA ASP A 41 9.38 7.48 -18.09
C ASP A 41 8.60 7.29 -16.78
N TRP A 42 8.56 8.36 -15.99
CA TRP A 42 7.89 8.40 -14.70
C TRP A 42 6.37 8.27 -14.83
N LYS A 43 5.80 8.62 -15.99
CA LYS A 43 4.37 8.46 -16.29
C LYS A 43 4.04 7.00 -16.59
N GLY A 44 4.79 6.35 -17.47
CA GLY A 44 4.60 4.94 -17.77
C GLY A 44 4.84 4.05 -16.55
N TYR A 45 5.83 4.38 -15.70
CA TYR A 45 6.02 3.67 -14.45
C TYR A 45 4.83 3.86 -13.49
N TYR A 46 4.33 5.09 -13.32
CA TYR A 46 3.12 5.37 -12.55
C TYR A 46 1.92 4.56 -13.04
N GLU A 47 1.67 4.54 -14.35
CA GLU A 47 0.60 3.76 -14.97
C GLU A 47 0.73 2.25 -14.72
N SER A 48 1.96 1.74 -14.63
CA SER A 48 2.22 0.32 -14.35
C SER A 48 1.96 -0.09 -12.89
N ILE A 49 2.19 0.80 -11.93
CA ILE A 49 2.10 0.47 -10.48
C ILE A 49 0.73 0.76 -9.88
N VAL A 50 0.03 1.80 -10.35
CA VAL A 50 -1.27 2.22 -9.80
C VAL A 50 -2.32 1.10 -9.76
N PRO A 51 -2.43 0.22 -10.77
CA PRO A 51 -3.36 -0.91 -10.69
C PRO A 51 -3.08 -1.86 -9.51
N GLN A 52 -1.80 -2.05 -9.15
CA GLN A 52 -1.42 -2.90 -8.03
C GLN A 52 -1.83 -2.28 -6.69
N PHE A 53 -1.59 -0.99 -6.51
CA PHE A 53 -2.05 -0.24 -5.33
C PHE A 53 -3.58 -0.23 -5.21
N LYS A 54 -4.29 0.00 -6.31
CA LYS A 54 -5.77 -0.05 -6.34
C LYS A 54 -6.30 -1.44 -5.99
N LYS A 55 -5.64 -2.51 -6.43
CA LYS A 55 -6.02 -3.89 -6.12
C LYS A 55 -5.86 -4.22 -4.64
N GLN A 56 -4.88 -3.62 -3.96
CA GLN A 56 -4.69 -3.78 -2.51
C GLN A 56 -5.72 -2.96 -1.71
N GLY A 57 -6.24 -1.87 -2.26
CA GLY A 57 -7.39 -1.13 -1.71
C GLY A 57 -7.04 -0.07 -0.66
N ASP A 58 -5.86 -0.19 -0.06
CA ASP A 58 -5.45 0.62 1.11
C ASP A 58 -4.68 1.91 0.75
N PHE A 59 -4.52 2.21 -0.54
CA PHE A 59 -3.66 3.31 -1.00
C PHE A 59 -4.39 4.31 -1.90
N ASP A 60 -4.05 5.59 -1.74
CA ASP A 60 -4.46 6.70 -2.59
C ASP A 60 -3.22 7.39 -3.16
N LEU A 61 -3.06 7.36 -4.48
CA LEU A 61 -1.83 7.82 -5.16
C LEU A 61 -2.13 9.12 -5.91
N VAL A 62 -1.29 10.13 -5.66
CA VAL A 62 -1.31 11.41 -6.36
C VAL A 62 -0.01 11.58 -7.12
N LEU A 63 -0.11 11.73 -8.44
CA LEU A 63 1.02 12.01 -9.32
C LEU A 63 1.31 13.51 -9.39
N SER A 64 2.55 13.91 -9.13
CA SER A 64 3.02 15.29 -9.34
C SER A 64 4.43 15.34 -9.90
N ASN A 65 4.75 16.47 -10.52
CA ASN A 65 6.10 16.87 -10.92
C ASN A 65 6.43 18.31 -10.48
N LYS A 66 5.65 18.88 -9.55
CA LYS A 66 5.78 20.26 -9.06
C LYS A 66 6.50 20.27 -7.72
N LEU A 67 7.56 21.06 -7.61
CA LEU A 67 8.33 21.20 -6.36
C LEU A 67 7.51 21.87 -5.25
N GLU A 68 6.51 22.67 -5.63
CA GLU A 68 5.59 23.31 -4.70
C GLU A 68 4.86 22.28 -3.83
N ASP A 69 4.53 21.10 -4.36
CA ASP A 69 3.82 20.05 -3.63
C ASP A 69 4.70 19.42 -2.52
N LEU A 70 6.02 19.68 -2.54
CA LEU A 70 6.97 19.27 -1.50
C LEU A 70 7.13 20.29 -0.36
N LYS A 71 6.55 21.50 -0.46
CA LYS A 71 6.63 22.47 0.65
C LYS A 71 5.92 21.92 1.88
N ALA A 72 6.41 22.31 3.06
CA ALA A 72 5.93 21.82 4.35
C ALA A 72 4.41 21.94 4.52
N GLU A 73 3.79 23.01 4.03
CA GLU A 73 2.34 23.20 4.12
C GLU A 73 1.52 22.20 3.27
N TYR A 74 2.09 21.63 2.21
CA TYR A 74 1.40 20.71 1.30
C TYR A 74 1.81 19.25 1.53
N ILE A 75 3.10 18.99 1.78
CA ILE A 75 3.63 17.62 1.92
C ILE A 75 3.03 16.87 3.12
N LYS A 76 2.63 17.59 4.17
CA LYS A 76 2.04 17.05 5.40
C LYS A 76 0.71 16.30 5.22
N GLN A 77 0.06 16.45 4.06
CA GLN A 77 -1.20 15.76 3.75
C GLN A 77 -0.99 14.34 3.21
N TYR A 78 0.27 13.97 2.93
CA TYR A 78 0.66 12.67 2.42
C TYR A 78 1.39 11.88 3.51
N ASP A 79 1.11 10.59 3.60
CA ASP A 79 1.77 9.67 4.52
C ASP A 79 3.14 9.24 4.00
N VAL A 80 3.27 9.17 2.66
CA VAL A 80 4.48 8.72 1.97
C VAL A 80 4.74 9.61 0.76
N VAL A 81 6.02 9.90 0.50
CA VAL A 81 6.47 10.52 -0.75
C VAL A 81 7.38 9.54 -1.49
N LEU A 82 6.99 9.18 -2.71
CA LEU A 82 7.73 8.28 -3.58
C LEU A 82 8.39 9.08 -4.68
N PHE A 83 9.72 9.07 -4.75
CA PHE A 83 10.47 9.75 -5.81
C PHE A 83 10.80 8.78 -6.95
N PHE A 84 10.44 9.15 -8.18
CA PHE A 84 10.83 8.43 -9.38
C PHE A 84 11.22 9.40 -10.50
N GLY A 85 12.51 9.46 -10.79
CA GLY A 85 13.06 10.35 -11.79
C GLY A 85 14.58 10.27 -11.79
N SER A 86 15.23 10.86 -12.78
CA SER A 86 16.70 10.92 -12.78
C SER A 86 17.13 11.77 -11.59
N GLY A 87 17.82 11.20 -10.61
CA GLY A 87 18.25 11.91 -9.41
C GLY A 87 18.95 13.26 -9.72
N GLY A 88 18.67 14.27 -8.92
CA GLY A 88 19.35 15.57 -8.91
C GLY A 88 18.64 16.52 -7.95
N ASN A 89 18.91 17.83 -8.04
CA ASN A 89 18.30 18.80 -7.13
C ASN A 89 16.79 18.89 -7.39
N PHE A 90 16.01 18.23 -6.52
CA PHE A 90 14.60 18.52 -6.28
C PHE A 90 14.52 19.70 -5.30
#